data_AF-A0A0V8TAI4-F1
#
_entry.id   AF-A0A0V8TAI4-F1
#
_cell.length_a   1.000
_cell.length_b   1.000
_cell.length_c   1.000
_cell.angle_alpha   90.00
_cell.angle_beta   90.00
_cell.angle_gamma   90.00
#
_symmetry.space_group_name_H-M   'P 1'
#
loop_
_entity.id
_entity.type
_entity.pdbx_description
1 polymer ?
#
loop_
_entity_poly.entity_id
_entity_poly.type
_entity_poly.pdbx_seq_one_letter_code
_entity_poly.pdbx_strand_id
1 'polypeptide(L)'
;MSTVAPPAPAADRTAFQETWERALADLELEVEHAEELLRVAHLPTPHEVAERAAWRPPVGLGPLPAPLLDRARTLHARQLDVARRLAEQAAVSRRHLAATAALRARPAATPVYLDLEG
;
A
#
# COMPACT_ATOMS: atom_id res chain seq x y z
N MET A 1 -36.41 -17.54 -29.66
CA MET A 1 -35.22 -17.90 -30.46
C MET A 1 -34.05 -17.08 -29.94
N SER A 2 -33.28 -17.62 -29.00
CA SER A 2 -32.10 -16.93 -28.44
C SER A 2 -30.90 -17.19 -29.34
N THR A 3 -30.45 -16.15 -30.04
CA THR A 3 -29.22 -16.17 -30.83
C THR A 3 -28.03 -16.25 -29.88
N VAL A 4 -27.34 -17.38 -29.86
CA VAL A 4 -26.01 -17.52 -29.26
C VAL A 4 -25.05 -16.73 -30.12
N ALA A 5 -24.48 -15.65 -29.57
CA ALA A 5 -23.39 -14.92 -30.21
C ALA A 5 -22.19 -15.87 -30.40
N PRO A 6 -21.50 -15.86 -31.56
CA PRO A 6 -20.34 -16.69 -31.77
C PRO A 6 -19.24 -16.36 -30.74
N PRO A 7 -18.47 -17.35 -30.27
CA PRO A 7 -17.37 -17.09 -29.36
C PRO A 7 -16.39 -16.11 -30.01
N ALA A 8 -15.96 -15.09 -29.26
CA ALA A 8 -14.93 -14.16 -29.72
C ALA A 8 -13.70 -14.94 -30.25
N PRO A 9 -13.08 -14.48 -31.34
CA PRO A 9 -11.96 -15.18 -31.96
C PRO A 9 -10.84 -15.39 -30.94
N ALA A 10 -10.08 -16.48 -31.07
CA ALA A 10 -9.06 -16.86 -30.11
C ALA A 10 -8.02 -15.73 -29.85
N ALA A 11 -7.71 -14.93 -30.88
CA ALA A 11 -6.82 -13.78 -30.79
C ALA A 11 -7.31 -12.72 -29.79
N ASP A 12 -8.62 -12.42 -29.77
CA ASP A 12 -9.20 -11.43 -28.84
C ASP A 12 -9.12 -11.92 -27.40
N ARG A 13 -9.27 -13.24 -27.18
CA ARG A 13 -9.15 -13.84 -25.85
C ARG A 13 -7.72 -13.82 -25.33
N THR A 14 -6.73 -14.05 -26.20
CA THR A 14 -5.32 -13.95 -25.85
C THR A 14 -4.95 -12.51 -25.52
N ALA A 15 -5.31 -11.54 -26.37
CA ALA A 15 -5.03 -10.13 -26.11
C ALA A 15 -5.69 -9.62 -24.82
N PHE A 16 -6.90 -10.09 -24.53
CA PHE A 16 -7.60 -9.83 -23.28
C PHE A 16 -6.86 -10.39 -22.07
N GLN A 17 -6.39 -11.64 -22.15
CA GLN A 17 -5.63 -12.27 -21.07
C GLN A 17 -4.28 -11.56 -20.86
N GLU A 18 -3.56 -11.21 -21.92
CA GLU A 18 -2.30 -10.45 -21.84
C GLU A 18 -2.49 -9.08 -21.19
N THR A 19 -3.62 -8.42 -21.46
CA THR A 19 -3.96 -7.14 -20.81
C THR A 19 -4.14 -7.32 -19.30
N TRP A 20 -4.79 -8.39 -18.87
CA TRP A 20 -4.91 -8.74 -17.45
C TRP A 20 -3.59 -9.13 -16.81
N GLU A 21 -2.76 -9.92 -17.51
CA GLU A 21 -1.45 -10.31 -17.02
C GLU A 21 -0.55 -9.11 -16.80
N ARG A 22 -0.59 -8.12 -17.71
CA ARG A 22 0.12 -6.85 -17.55
C ARG A 22 -0.40 -6.07 -16.35
N ALA A 23 -1.71 -5.91 -16.22
CA ALA A 23 -2.30 -5.20 -15.10
C ALA A 23 -1.94 -5.84 -13.74
N LEU A 24 -1.93 -7.18 -13.66
CA LEU A 24 -1.51 -7.90 -12.45
C LEU A 24 0.00 -7.75 -12.19
N ALA A 25 0.83 -7.81 -13.23
CA ALA A 25 2.28 -7.61 -13.08
C ALA A 25 2.61 -6.19 -12.58
N ASP A 26 1.95 -5.17 -13.12
CA ASP A 26 2.12 -3.78 -12.66
C ASP A 26 1.72 -3.65 -11.18
N LEU A 27 0.58 -4.22 -10.79
CA LEU A 27 0.14 -4.21 -9.39
C LEU A 27 1.08 -5.00 -8.46
N GLU A 28 1.68 -6.09 -8.92
CA GLU A 28 2.65 -6.86 -8.15
C GLU A 28 3.91 -6.06 -7.85
N LEU A 29 4.43 -5.32 -8.82
CA LEU A 29 5.58 -4.42 -8.65
C LEU A 29 5.29 -3.32 -7.63
N GLU A 30 4.09 -2.72 -7.68
CA GLU A 30 3.66 -1.72 -6.71
C GLU A 30 3.58 -2.28 -5.28
N VAL A 31 3.08 -3.51 -5.12
CA VAL A 31 3.02 -4.18 -3.82
C VAL A 31 4.41 -4.52 -3.30
N GLU A 32 5.29 -5.05 -4.13
CA GLU A 32 6.69 -5.33 -3.76
C GLU A 32 7.41 -4.06 -3.30
N HIS A 33 7.21 -2.95 -4.01
CA HIS A 33 7.76 -1.66 -3.61
C HIS A 33 7.21 -1.18 -2.25
N ALA A 34 5.91 -1.31 -2.01
CA ALA A 34 5.32 -0.94 -0.72
C ALA A 34 5.83 -1.84 0.43
N GLU A 35 6.02 -3.13 0.18
CA GLU A 35 6.63 -4.07 1.13
C GLU A 35 8.08 -3.70 1.44
N GLU A 36 8.85 -3.25 0.45
CA GLU A 36 10.21 -2.74 0.61
C GLU A 36 10.23 -1.50 1.52
N LEU A 37 9.42 -0.48 1.22
CA LEU A 37 9.34 0.75 2.00
C LEU A 37 9.04 0.47 3.49
N LEU A 38 8.14 -0.47 3.76
CA LEU A 38 7.84 -0.93 5.12
C LEU A 38 9.02 -1.65 5.78
N ARG A 39 9.90 -2.30 5.01
CA ARG A 39 11.05 -3.06 5.53
C ARG A 39 12.23 -2.17 5.87
N VAL A 40 12.58 -1.24 4.98
CA VAL A 40 13.76 -0.36 5.15
C VAL A 40 13.46 0.89 5.96
N ALA A 41 12.20 1.11 6.36
CA ALA A 41 11.72 2.32 7.04
C ALA A 41 12.13 3.61 6.30
N HIS A 42 12.22 3.52 4.97
CA HIS A 42 12.57 4.65 4.13
C HIS A 42 11.41 5.64 4.10
N LEU A 43 11.72 6.92 4.32
CA LEU A 43 10.73 7.98 4.24
C LEU A 43 10.71 8.51 2.79
N PRO A 44 9.65 8.25 2.02
CA PRO A 44 9.56 8.77 0.66
C PRO A 44 9.53 10.29 0.68
N THR A 45 10.12 10.89 -0.35
CA THR A 45 10.06 12.33 -0.59
C THR A 45 8.62 12.76 -0.92
N PRO A 46 8.25 14.04 -0.69
CA PRO A 46 6.93 14.54 -1.09
C PRO A 46 6.60 14.35 -2.57
N HIS A 47 7.62 14.38 -3.43
CA HIS A 47 7.46 14.15 -4.87
C HIS A 47 7.06 12.71 -5.16
N GLU A 48 7.79 11.73 -4.60
CA GLU A 48 7.45 10.30 -4.74
C GLU A 48 6.05 10.01 -4.18
N VAL A 49 5.67 10.62 -3.06
CA VAL A 49 4.31 10.49 -2.52
C VAL A 49 3.26 11.05 -3.49
N ALA A 50 3.53 12.20 -4.12
CA ALA A 50 2.61 12.80 -5.08
C ALA A 50 2.46 11.95 -6.36
N GLU A 51 3.56 11.37 -6.85
CA GLU A 51 3.53 10.44 -7.99
C GLU A 51 2.68 9.20 -7.68
N ARG A 52 2.87 8.60 -6.50
CA ARG A 52 2.07 7.44 -6.06
C ARG A 52 0.59 7.80 -5.86
N ALA A 53 0.30 8.99 -5.34
CA ALA A 53 -1.07 9.48 -5.20
C ALA A 53 -1.77 9.71 -6.55
N ALA A 54 -1.03 9.83 -7.65
CA ALA A 54 -1.56 9.94 -9.01
C ALA A 54 -1.93 8.57 -9.63
N TRP A 55 -1.72 7.46 -8.91
CA TRP A 55 -2.10 6.13 -9.37
C TRP A 55 -3.59 6.08 -9.75
N ARG A 56 -3.87 5.45 -10.90
CA ARG A 56 -5.23 5.21 -11.37
C ARG A 56 -5.48 3.72 -11.52
N PRO A 57 -6.63 3.23 -11.06
CA PRO A 57 -6.99 1.84 -11.28
C PRO A 57 -7.09 1.55 -12.78
N PRO A 58 -6.63 0.38 -13.24
CA PRO A 58 -6.78 -0.01 -14.64
C PRO A 58 -8.27 -0.13 -14.99
N VAL A 59 -8.65 0.48 -16.11
CA VAL A 59 -10.03 0.50 -16.62
C VAL A 59 -10.14 -0.37 -17.87
N GLY A 60 -11.36 -0.80 -18.21
CA GLY A 60 -11.61 -1.54 -19.45
C GLY A 60 -11.09 -3.00 -19.43
N LEU A 61 -10.67 -3.52 -18.29
CA LEU A 61 -10.17 -4.89 -18.16
C LEU A 61 -11.24 -5.97 -18.32
N GLY A 62 -12.53 -5.65 -18.19
CA GLY A 62 -13.59 -6.67 -18.20
C GLY A 62 -13.51 -7.64 -17.01
N PRO A 63 -14.11 -8.84 -17.08
CA PRO A 63 -14.06 -9.82 -16.00
C PRO A 63 -12.69 -10.52 -15.92
N LEU A 64 -12.23 -10.87 -14.70
CA LEU A 64 -10.97 -11.58 -14.51
C LEU A 64 -10.99 -12.97 -15.20
N PRO A 65 -10.00 -13.30 -16.06
CA PRO A 65 -9.84 -14.64 -16.64
C PRO A 65 -9.65 -15.70 -15.55
N ALA A 66 -10.36 -16.83 -15.66
CA ALA A 66 -10.30 -17.92 -14.68
C ALA A 66 -8.86 -18.42 -14.37
N PRO A 67 -7.94 -18.55 -15.35
CA PRO A 67 -6.56 -18.97 -15.07
C PRO A 67 -5.78 -18.00 -14.17
N LEU A 68 -6.20 -16.73 -14.10
CA LEU A 68 -5.53 -15.69 -13.32
C LEU A 68 -6.15 -15.49 -11.93
N LEU A 69 -7.19 -16.25 -11.58
CA LEU A 69 -7.93 -16.09 -10.33
C LEU A 69 -7.04 -16.27 -9.09
N ASP A 70 -6.23 -17.33 -9.06
CA ASP A 70 -5.40 -17.63 -7.91
C ASP A 70 -4.26 -16.63 -7.74
N ARG A 71 -3.70 -16.14 -8.85
CA ARG A 71 -2.71 -15.06 -8.86
C ARG A 71 -3.30 -13.77 -8.29
N ALA A 72 -4.47 -13.37 -8.77
CA ALA A 72 -5.16 -12.16 -8.28
C ALA A 72 -5.53 -12.26 -6.80
N ARG A 73 -5.99 -13.42 -6.32
CA ARG A 73 -6.28 -13.66 -4.90
C ARG A 73 -5.04 -13.55 -4.02
N THR A 74 -3.93 -14.14 -4.47
CA THR A 74 -2.65 -14.08 -3.76
C THR A 74 -2.14 -12.64 -3.65
N LEU A 75 -2.21 -11.89 -4.76
CA LEU A 75 -1.87 -10.48 -4.79
C LEU A 75 -2.76 -9.66 -3.84
N HIS A 76 -4.07 -9.89 -3.88
CA HIS A 76 -5.01 -9.17 -3.02
C HIS A 76 -4.76 -9.43 -1.52
N ALA A 77 -4.43 -10.68 -1.15
CA ALA A 77 -4.07 -11.00 0.22
C ALA A 77 -2.82 -10.23 0.69
N ARG A 78 -1.78 -10.12 -0.17
CA ARG A 78 -0.59 -9.30 0.11
C ARG A 78 -0.95 -7.81 0.26
N GLN A 79 -1.81 -7.29 -0.60
CA GLN A 79 -2.29 -5.90 -0.50
C GLN A 79 -2.96 -5.61 0.84
N LEU A 80 -3.81 -6.52 1.32
CA LEU A 80 -4.46 -6.40 2.62
C LEU A 80 -3.46 -6.47 3.78
N ASP A 81 -2.43 -7.31 3.69
CA ASP A 81 -1.35 -7.39 4.69
C ASP A 81 -0.56 -6.08 4.76
N VAL A 82 -0.16 -5.54 3.61
CA VAL A 82 0.54 -4.24 3.51
C VAL A 82 -0.32 -3.13 4.10
N ALA A 83 -1.60 -3.06 3.74
CA ALA A 83 -2.52 -2.04 4.26
C ALA A 83 -2.66 -2.12 5.79
N ARG A 84 -2.78 -3.34 6.35
CA ARG A 84 -2.83 -3.58 7.79
C ARG A 84 -1.54 -3.09 8.47
N ARG A 85 -0.38 -3.50 7.98
CA ARG A 85 0.93 -3.10 8.53
C ARG A 85 1.13 -1.59 8.48
N LEU A 86 0.73 -0.95 7.39
CA LEU A 86 0.79 0.51 7.25
C LEU A 86 -0.10 1.21 8.28
N ALA A 87 -1.32 0.72 8.50
CA ALA A 87 -2.23 1.28 9.51
C ALA A 87 -1.66 1.15 10.94
N GLU A 88 -1.04 0.00 11.25
CA GLU A 88 -0.36 -0.24 12.52
C GLU A 88 0.81 0.74 12.73
N GLN A 89 1.69 0.91 11.74
CA GLN A 89 2.80 1.86 11.81
C GLN A 89 2.31 3.31 11.95
N ALA A 90 1.27 3.70 11.20
CA ALA A 90 0.68 5.03 11.31
C ALA A 90 0.09 5.29 12.72
N ALA A 91 -0.51 4.29 13.35
CA ALA A 91 -1.01 4.41 14.72
C ALA A 91 0.11 4.59 15.74
N VAL A 92 1.21 3.85 15.60
CA VAL A 92 2.42 4.00 16.44
C VAL A 92 3.01 5.40 16.27
N SER A 93 3.24 5.84 15.03
CA SER A 93 3.78 7.19 14.73
C SER A 93 2.93 8.31 15.34
N ARG A 94 1.60 8.24 15.26
CA ARG A 94 0.70 9.22 15.90
C ARG A 94 0.87 9.28 17.42
N ARG A 95 1.03 8.14 18.09
CA ARG A 95 1.26 8.08 19.54
C ARG A 95 2.61 8.71 19.92
N HIS A 96 3.67 8.42 19.17
CA HIS A 96 4.99 9.04 19.38
C HIS A 96 4.95 10.56 19.20
N LEU A 97 4.27 11.06 18.16
CA LEU A 97 4.09 12.50 17.95
C LEU A 97 3.32 13.16 19.11
N ALA A 98 2.26 12.52 19.61
CA ALA A 98 1.52 13.04 20.77
C ALA A 98 2.38 13.10 22.04
N ALA A 99 3.14 12.04 22.33
CA ALA A 99 4.02 11.99 23.50
C ALA A 99 5.14 13.05 23.43
N THR A 100 5.78 13.20 22.26
CA THR A 100 6.82 14.21 22.07
C THR A 100 6.27 15.64 22.14
N ALA A 101 5.05 15.88 21.66
CA ALA A 101 4.37 17.17 21.84
C ALA A 101 4.11 17.48 23.31
N ALA A 102 3.64 16.50 24.10
CA ALA A 102 3.39 16.67 25.53
C ALA A 102 4.66 16.98 26.34
N LEU A 103 5.80 16.37 25.99
CA LEU A 103 7.09 16.67 26.61
C LEU A 103 7.57 18.10 26.32
N ARG A 104 7.42 18.59 25.08
CA ARG A 104 7.77 19.97 24.71
C ARG A 104 6.88 21.01 25.40
N ALA A 105 5.63 20.67 25.68
CA ALA A 105 4.68 21.56 26.34
C ALA A 105 4.90 21.67 27.86
N ARG A 106 5.73 20.81 28.46
CA ARG A 106 6.01 20.83 29.89
C ARG A 106 7.09 21.88 30.18
N PRO A 107 6.85 22.88 31.06
CA PRO A 107 7.89 23.83 31.44
C PRO A 107 9.08 23.08 32.04
N ALA A 108 10.30 23.53 31.73
CA ALA A 108 11.52 22.94 32.25
C ALA A 108 11.42 22.87 33.78
N ALA A 109 11.54 21.67 34.35
CA ALA A 109 11.57 21.51 35.79
C ALA A 109 12.78 22.28 36.32
N THR A 110 12.55 23.30 37.15
CA THR A 110 13.63 24.02 37.82
C THR A 110 14.42 23.02 38.66
N PRO A 111 15.70 22.75 38.35
CA PRO A 111 16.49 21.83 39.14
C PRO A 111 16.70 22.45 40.53
N VAL A 112 16.17 21.79 41.57
CA VAL A 112 16.44 22.13 42.96
C VAL A 112 17.63 21.30 43.40
N TYR A 113 18.77 21.95 43.63
CA TYR A 113 19.90 21.32 44.32
C TYR A 113 19.63 21.36 45.82
N LEU A 114 19.44 20.19 46.42
CA LEU A 114 19.45 20.01 47.87
C LEU A 114 20.92 19.89 48.29
N ASP A 115 21.43 20.94 48.93
CA ASP A 115 22.74 20.86 49.57
C ASP A 115 22.57 20.13 50.90
N LEU A 116 23.19 18.95 50.98
CA LEU A 116 23.22 18.13 52.19
C LEU A 116 24.49 18.49 52.96
N GLU A 117 24.57 19.70 53.50
CA GLU A 117 25.59 20.03 54.49
C GLU A 117 25.07 19.70 55.88
N GLY A 118 25.79 18.81 56.56
CA GLY A 118 25.62 18.43 57.96
C GLY A 118 26.79 18.90 58.81
#